data_AF-A0A957ZVM8-F1
#
_entry.id   AF-A0A957ZVM8-F1
#
_cell.length_a   1.000
_cell.length_b   1.000
_cell.length_c   1.000
_cell.angle_alpha   90.00
_cell.angle_beta   90.00
_cell.angle_gamma   90.00
#
_symmetry.space_group_name_H-M   'P 1'
#
loop_
_entity.id
_entity.type
_entity.pdbx_description
1 polymer ?
#
loop_
_entity_poly.entity_id
_entity_poly.type
_entity_poly.pdbx_seq_one_letter_code
_entity_poly.pdbx_strand_id
1 'polypeptide(L)'
;MSETKQYTAENILVHPATWSDDPGLVLTVTPEDAGWDYISFQVRRLDAGESWSFASGENELAIVNLTGVYTVTSNRGEWHGIGGRASV
;
A
#
# COMPACT_ATOMS: atom_id res chain seq x y z
N MET A 1 1.06 -13.58 -23.18
CA MET A 1 2.27 -12.74 -22.93
C MET A 1 1.74 -11.33 -22.80
N SER A 2 1.78 -10.75 -21.60
CA SER A 2 1.34 -9.37 -21.40
C SER A 2 2.26 -8.46 -22.20
N GLU A 3 1.69 -7.48 -22.89
CA GLU A 3 2.46 -6.50 -23.65
C GLU A 3 3.30 -5.69 -22.64
N THR A 4 4.63 -5.72 -22.75
CA THR A 4 5.50 -5.04 -21.80
C THR A 4 5.24 -3.54 -21.86
N LYS A 5 4.80 -2.95 -20.74
CA LYS A 5 4.60 -1.50 -20.65
C LYS A 5 5.93 -0.79 -20.88
N GLN A 6 5.99 0.07 -21.89
CA GLN A 6 7.18 0.88 -22.18
C GLN A 6 7.18 2.15 -21.32
N TYR A 7 8.18 2.27 -20.44
CA TYR A 7 8.34 3.44 -19.59
C TYR A 7 9.10 4.58 -20.28
N THR A 8 8.63 5.80 -20.08
CA THR A 8 9.23 7.06 -20.53
C THR A 8 9.31 8.03 -19.36
N ALA A 9 9.97 9.19 -19.56
CA ALA A 9 10.04 10.23 -18.53
C ALA A 9 8.64 10.74 -18.14
N GLU A 10 7.68 10.67 -19.05
CA GLU A 10 6.32 11.17 -18.87
C GLU A 10 5.42 10.20 -18.08
N ASN A 11 5.73 8.90 -18.05
CA ASN A 11 4.82 7.88 -17.49
C ASN A 11 5.41 7.03 -16.35
N ILE A 12 6.70 7.22 -16.03
CA ILE A 12 7.37 6.48 -14.95
C ILE A 12 7.01 7.03 -13.56
N LEU A 13 6.58 8.29 -13.48
CA LEU A 13 6.20 8.93 -12.23
C LEU A 13 4.71 8.72 -11.95
N VAL A 14 4.41 8.01 -10.85
CA VAL A 14 3.05 7.88 -10.33
C VAL A 14 2.85 8.92 -9.24
N HIS A 15 1.90 9.83 -9.46
CA HIS A 15 1.55 10.87 -8.50
C HIS A 15 0.49 10.37 -7.49
N PRO A 16 0.51 10.85 -6.24
CA PRO A 16 -0.58 10.63 -5.30
C PRO A 16 -1.92 11.12 -5.85
N ALA A 17 -3.01 10.47 -5.45
CA ALA A 17 -4.38 10.82 -5.85
C ALA A 17 -5.32 10.80 -4.64
N THR A 18 -6.48 11.42 -4.79
CA THR A 18 -7.57 11.39 -3.80
C THR A 18 -8.66 10.46 -4.29
N TRP A 19 -9.11 9.58 -3.40
CA TRP A 19 -10.11 8.55 -3.71
C TRP A 19 -11.33 8.79 -2.83
N SER A 20 -12.49 9.06 -3.43
CA SER A 20 -13.72 9.35 -2.68
C SER A 20 -14.16 8.19 -1.80
N ASP A 21 -13.93 6.97 -2.28
CA ASP A 21 -14.44 5.74 -1.67
C ASP A 21 -13.42 5.09 -0.72
N ASP A 22 -12.17 5.57 -0.73
CA ASP A 22 -11.08 5.11 0.12
C ASP A 22 -10.15 6.30 0.47
N PRO A 23 -10.60 7.21 1.34
CA PRO A 23 -9.88 8.45 1.64
C PRO A 23 -8.51 8.22 2.30
N GLY A 24 -8.26 7.03 2.86
CA GLY A 24 -6.96 6.64 3.40
C GLY A 24 -5.95 6.17 2.34
N LEU A 25 -6.38 5.85 1.11
CA LEU A 25 -5.47 5.48 0.03
C LEU A 25 -4.81 6.74 -0.56
N VAL A 26 -3.47 6.77 -0.54
CA VAL A 26 -2.68 7.91 -1.08
C VAL A 26 -2.19 7.60 -2.48
N LEU A 27 -1.74 6.37 -2.70
CA LEU A 27 -1.19 5.91 -3.98
C LEU A 27 -1.39 4.39 -4.08
N THR A 28 -1.72 3.91 -5.27
CA THR A 28 -1.78 2.48 -5.59
C THR A 28 -1.12 2.23 -6.93
N VAL A 29 -0.43 1.10 -7.04
CA VAL A 29 0.14 0.56 -8.28
C VAL A 29 -0.14 -0.93 -8.29
N THR A 30 -0.80 -1.42 -9.34
CA THR A 30 -1.02 -2.86 -9.55
C THR A 30 -0.12 -3.39 -10.68
N PRO A 31 0.10 -4.72 -10.76
CA PRO A 31 0.74 -5.36 -11.90
C PRO A 31 0.12 -4.96 -13.24
N GLU A 32 -1.21 -4.89 -13.31
CA GLU A 32 -1.94 -4.49 -14.52
C GLU A 32 -1.63 -3.05 -14.93
N ASP A 33 -1.61 -2.12 -13.96
CA ASP A 33 -1.25 -0.72 -14.20
C ASP A 33 0.22 -0.57 -14.59
N ALA A 34 1.10 -1.35 -13.98
CA ALA A 34 2.56 -1.23 -14.13
C ALA A 34 3.14 -2.05 -15.29
N GLY A 35 2.40 -3.01 -15.84
CA GLY A 35 2.87 -3.90 -16.89
C GLY A 35 4.04 -4.81 -16.47
N TRP A 36 4.18 -5.10 -15.18
CA TRP A 36 5.04 -6.16 -14.63
C TRP A 36 4.18 -7.25 -14.00
N ASP A 37 4.79 -8.36 -13.59
CA ASP A 37 4.02 -9.55 -13.21
C ASP A 37 3.67 -9.69 -11.71
N TYR A 38 4.45 -9.07 -10.80
CA TYR A 38 4.47 -9.56 -9.41
C TYR A 38 4.07 -8.55 -8.32
N ILE A 39 4.51 -7.30 -8.40
CA ILE A 39 4.45 -6.40 -7.24
C ILE A 39 3.24 -5.48 -7.30
N SER A 40 2.38 -5.54 -6.28
CA SER A 40 1.44 -4.46 -5.98
C SER A 40 2.03 -3.55 -4.92
N PHE A 41 1.76 -2.25 -4.99
CA PHE A 41 2.23 -1.28 -4.00
C PHE A 41 1.12 -0.32 -3.63
N GLN A 42 0.96 -0.06 -2.33
CA GLN A 42 0.05 0.96 -1.81
C GLN A 42 0.74 1.82 -0.77
N VAL A 43 0.46 3.12 -0.80
CA VAL A 43 0.72 4.03 0.32
C VAL A 43 -0.62 4.39 0.90
N ARG A 44 -0.75 4.21 2.22
CA ARG A 44 -1.97 4.52 2.96
C ARG A 44 -1.67 5.42 4.14
N ARG A 45 -2.64 6.27 4.46
CA ARG A 45 -2.70 7.05 5.68
C ARG A 45 -3.89 6.55 6.50
N LEU A 46 -3.67 6.39 7.79
CA LEU A 46 -4.71 6.09 8.75
C LEU A 46 -4.62 7.16 9.83
N ASP A 47 -5.70 7.86 10.06
CA ASP A 47 -5.82 8.76 11.19
C ASP A 47 -6.05 7.96 12.48
N ALA A 48 -5.89 8.62 13.64
CA ALA A 48 -6.03 7.95 14.92
C ALA A 48 -7.44 7.37 15.09
N GLY A 49 -7.50 6.07 15.36
CA GLY A 49 -8.77 5.32 15.50
C GLY A 49 -9.32 4.77 14.19
N GLU A 50 -8.74 5.12 13.04
CA GLU A 50 -9.11 4.49 11.77
C GLU A 50 -8.53 3.09 11.64
N SER A 51 -9.14 2.30 10.76
CA SER A 51 -8.73 0.93 10.48
C SER A 51 -8.90 0.65 9.01
N TRP A 52 -7.96 -0.12 8.47
CA TRP A 52 -8.03 -0.64 7.12
C TRP A 52 -7.85 -2.15 7.17
N SER A 53 -8.60 -2.86 6.32
CA SER A 53 -8.59 -4.32 6.25
C SER A 53 -8.40 -4.77 4.81
N PHE A 54 -7.65 -5.86 4.65
CA PHE A 54 -7.33 -6.42 3.35
C PHE A 54 -7.16 -7.92 3.45
N ALA A 55 -7.59 -8.63 2.43
CA ALA A 55 -7.35 -10.06 2.28
C ALA A 55 -6.11 -10.25 1.41
N SER A 56 -5.02 -10.77 1.98
CA SER A 56 -3.78 -11.07 1.24
C SER A 56 -3.99 -12.11 0.13
N GLY A 57 -5.01 -12.97 0.28
CA GLY A 57 -5.22 -14.12 -0.58
C GLY A 57 -4.00 -15.02 -0.58
N GLU A 58 -3.56 -15.41 -1.78
CA GLU A 58 -2.37 -16.24 -2.00
C GLU A 58 -1.05 -15.44 -1.98
N ASN A 59 -1.11 -14.11 -1.83
CA ASN A 59 0.07 -13.26 -1.87
C ASN A 59 0.64 -13.01 -0.48
N GLU A 60 1.95 -12.86 -0.41
CA GLU A 60 2.63 -12.35 0.79
C GLU A 60 2.46 -10.82 0.89
N LEU A 61 2.40 -10.30 2.12
CA LEU A 61 2.27 -8.88 2.40
C LEU A 61 3.46 -8.37 3.21
N ALA A 62 4.07 -7.30 2.75
CA ALA A 62 5.04 -6.53 3.52
C ALA A 62 4.42 -5.19 3.93
N ILE A 63 4.29 -4.95 5.24
CA ILE A 63 3.82 -3.66 5.78
C ILE A 63 5.03 -2.87 6.27
N VAL A 64 5.28 -1.72 5.66
CA VAL A 64 6.36 -0.82 6.06
C VAL A 64 5.75 0.35 6.83
N ASN A 65 6.02 0.43 8.14
CA ASN A 65 5.65 1.60 8.93
C ASN A 65 6.57 2.77 8.56
N LEU A 66 5.99 3.83 7.99
CA LEU A 66 6.71 5.07 7.69
C LEU A 66 6.78 5.98 8.91
N THR A 67 5.63 6.21 9.56
CA THR A 67 5.52 6.99 10.81
C THR A 67 4.38 6.47 11.68
N GLY A 68 4.30 6.96 12.92
CA GLY A 68 3.21 6.68 13.82
C GLY A 68 3.28 5.28 14.42
N VAL A 69 2.20 4.88 15.08
CA VAL A 69 2.08 3.58 15.76
C VAL A 69 0.75 2.95 15.38
N TYR A 70 0.75 1.66 15.07
CA TYR A 70 -0.47 0.92 14.77
C TYR A 70 -0.48 -0.48 15.39
N THR A 71 -1.66 -1.10 15.38
CA THR A 71 -1.87 -2.52 15.69
C THR A 71 -2.14 -3.28 14.39
N VAL A 72 -1.59 -4.48 14.25
CA VAL A 72 -1.92 -5.40 13.16
C VAL A 72 -2.64 -6.60 13.75
N THR A 73 -3.82 -6.89 13.23
CA THR A 73 -4.59 -8.09 13.57
C THR A 73 -4.76 -8.95 12.31
N SER A 74 -4.50 -10.25 12.43
CA SER A 74 -4.64 -11.20 11.32
C SER A 74 -5.07 -12.58 11.83
N ASN A 75 -5.35 -13.49 10.91
CA ASN A 75 -5.57 -14.91 11.24
C ASN A 75 -4.33 -15.62 11.82
N ARG A 76 -3.16 -14.96 11.84
CA ARG A 76 -1.92 -15.49 12.43
C ARG A 76 -1.60 -14.89 13.81
N GLY A 77 -2.37 -13.91 14.26
CA GLY A 77 -2.15 -13.26 15.55
C GLY A 77 -2.38 -11.76 15.51
N GLU A 78 -2.01 -11.13 16.61
CA GLU A 78 -2.15 -9.70 16.86
C GLU A 78 -0.84 -9.11 17.41
N TRP A 79 -0.44 -7.97 16.86
CA TRP A 79 0.77 -7.27 17.23
C TRP A 79 0.46 -5.81 17.49
N HIS A 80 0.69 -5.38 18.72
CA HIS A 80 0.47 -4.01 19.16
C HIS A 80 1.76 -3.19 19.12
N GLY A 81 1.61 -1.88 19.02
CA GLY A 81 2.73 -0.95 19.19
C GLY A 81 3.76 -0.99 18.06
N ILE A 82 3.38 -1.44 16.86
CA ILE A 82 4.27 -1.46 15.70
C ILE A 82 4.53 -0.01 15.26
N GLY A 83 5.80 0.35 15.11
CA GLY A 83 6.24 1.69 14.66
C GLY A 83 6.84 2.52 15.79
N GLY A 84 6.57 3.83 15.78
CA GLY A 84 7.00 4.79 16.82
C GLY A 84 7.87 5.93 16.30
N ARG A 85 8.22 5.94 15.01
CA ARG A 85 8.92 7.07 14.40
C ARG A 85 7.96 8.23 14.18
N ALA A 86 8.32 9.41 14.66
CA ALA A 86 7.54 10.63 14.44
C ALA A 86 7.69 11.20 13.01
N SER A 87 8.74 10.81 12.29
CA SER A 87 9.05 11.28 10.92
C SER A 87 9.86 10.24 10.14
N VAL A 88 9.70 10.28 8.80
CA VAL A 88 10.51 9.52 7.82
C VAL A 88 11.79 10.27 7.52
#